data_AF-A0A2G8EF18-F1
#
_entry.id   AF-A0A2G8EF18-F1
#
_cell.length_a   1.000
_cell.length_b   1.000
_cell.length_c   1.000
_cell.angle_alpha   90.00
_cell.angle_beta   90.00
_cell.angle_gamma   90.00
#
_symmetry.space_group_name_H-M   'P 1'
#
loop_
_entity.id
_entity.type
_entity.pdbx_description
1 polymer ?
#
loop_
_entity_poly.entity_id
_entity_poly.type
_entity_poly.pdbx_seq_one_letter_code
_entity_poly.pdbx_strand_id
1 'polypeptide(L)'
;MTVKYIDTYSKNWSVAVTGVLSFAYCIFILPFHIPLAVYSTINYQEMMGTRFLSDKIITLLSLSVPIALLLIGYSIWKQRKNIKAFASFFRESELCAPSPQNIARDRTGWGFLGLDTKKGTLLYINHPDTTIFNFFFPRDVRVMGFGMYDWKSIEVEGNTLRIFTGNPELPSVAIVTSKASQLLEKINAMRNQSWSYEYNIPGCVEHQAEKIAERNGINLVLPPK
;
A
#
# COMPACT_ATOMS: atom_id res chain seq x y z
N MET A 1 -18.23 -2.22 6.67
CA MET A 1 -17.51 -1.51 5.60
C MET A 1 -17.85 -0.03 5.74
N THR A 2 -16.86 0.85 5.63
CA THR A 2 -17.07 2.31 5.67
C THR A 2 -16.44 2.91 4.42
N VAL A 3 -17.24 3.55 3.57
CA VAL A 3 -16.75 4.47 2.54
C VAL A 3 -16.41 5.77 3.24
N LYS A 4 -15.18 6.23 3.09
CA LYS A 4 -14.72 7.47 3.70
C LYS A 4 -14.27 8.46 2.62
N TYR A 5 -14.69 9.70 2.78
CA TYR A 5 -14.19 10.84 2.02
C TYR A 5 -13.20 11.55 2.93
N ILE A 6 -11.94 11.12 2.88
CA ILE A 6 -10.88 11.67 3.73
C ILE A 6 -10.02 12.58 2.88
N ASP A 7 -9.88 13.83 3.33
CA ASP A 7 -8.80 14.70 2.87
C ASP A 7 -7.47 14.04 3.23
N THR A 8 -6.64 13.79 2.23
CA THR A 8 -5.34 13.11 2.38
C THR A 8 -4.40 13.90 3.31
N TYR A 9 -4.67 15.18 3.54
CA TYR A 9 -3.91 16.04 4.46
C TYR A 9 -4.49 16.11 5.88
N SER A 10 -5.66 15.51 6.14
CA SER A 10 -6.26 15.47 7.48
C SER A 10 -5.51 14.50 8.40
N LYS A 11 -5.01 15.00 9.54
CA LYS A 11 -4.11 14.23 10.41
C LYS A 11 -4.89 13.39 11.43
N ASN A 12 -4.87 12.07 11.28
CA ASN A 12 -5.36 11.15 12.31
C ASN A 12 -4.26 10.83 13.34
N TRP A 13 -4.23 11.59 14.44
CA TRP A 13 -3.19 11.50 15.47
C TRP A 13 -3.08 10.12 16.13
N SER A 14 -4.20 9.43 16.38
CA SER A 14 -4.19 8.11 17.03
C SER A 14 -3.45 7.06 16.19
N VAL A 15 -3.70 7.11 14.88
CA VAL A 15 -3.09 6.23 13.90
C VAL A 15 -1.61 6.60 13.76
N ALA A 16 -1.29 7.89 13.62
CA ALA A 16 0.09 8.36 13.53
C ALA A 16 0.95 7.97 14.75
N VAL A 17 0.44 8.12 15.98
CA VAL A 17 1.16 7.74 17.21
C VAL A 17 1.44 6.24 17.26
N THR A 18 0.41 5.43 17.02
CA THR A 18 0.55 3.97 16.96
C THR A 18 1.59 3.58 15.92
N GLY A 19 1.60 4.31 14.81
CA GLY A 19 2.54 4.05 13.75
C GLY A 19 3.98 4.42 14.06
N VAL A 20 4.22 5.56 14.70
CA VAL A 20 5.55 5.97 15.16
C VAL A 20 6.12 4.98 16.15
N LEU A 21 5.34 4.51 17.11
CA LEU A 21 5.77 3.49 18.08
C LEU A 21 6.09 2.16 17.40
N SER A 22 5.25 1.74 16.46
CA SER A 22 5.44 0.52 15.68
C SER A 22 6.73 0.56 14.86
N PHE A 23 7.00 1.69 14.20
CA PHE A 23 8.22 1.91 13.46
C PHE A 23 9.45 1.93 14.36
N ALA A 24 9.38 2.67 15.48
CA ALA A 24 10.47 2.75 16.44
C ALA A 24 10.83 1.36 16.97
N TYR A 25 9.82 0.52 17.23
CA TYR A 25 10.06 -0.87 17.58
C TYR A 25 10.76 -1.65 16.46
N CYS A 26 10.27 -1.58 15.22
CA CYS A 26 10.85 -2.34 14.11
C CYS A 26 12.30 -1.96 13.76
N ILE A 27 12.68 -0.67 13.92
CA ILE A 27 14.02 -0.20 13.54
C ILE A 27 14.99 -0.20 14.72
N PHE A 28 14.55 0.21 15.91
CA PHE A 28 15.48 0.40 17.04
C PHE A 28 15.43 -0.74 18.04
N ILE A 29 14.34 -1.49 18.14
CA ILE A 29 14.18 -2.53 19.17
C ILE A 29 14.36 -3.92 18.54
N LEU A 30 13.63 -4.21 17.47
CA LEU A 30 13.59 -5.53 16.84
C LEU A 30 14.97 -6.07 16.42
N PRO A 31 15.90 -5.28 15.85
CA PRO A 31 17.23 -5.78 15.47
C PRO A 31 18.08 -6.25 16.65
N PHE A 32 17.85 -5.73 17.85
CA PHE A 32 18.52 -6.16 19.08
C PHE A 32 17.71 -7.22 19.83
N HIS A 33 16.38 -7.14 19.74
CA HIS A 33 15.46 -8.07 20.35
C HIS A 33 15.62 -9.50 19.80
N ILE A 34 15.83 -9.65 18.48
CA ILE A 34 16.01 -10.96 17.86
C ILE A 34 17.29 -11.65 18.38
N PRO A 35 18.51 -11.06 18.29
CA PRO A 35 19.71 -11.67 18.86
C PRO A 35 19.60 -11.93 20.35
N LEU A 36 19.01 -11.01 21.12
CA LEU A 36 18.84 -11.17 22.56
C LEU A 36 17.92 -12.35 22.91
N ALA A 37 16.80 -12.50 22.20
CA ALA A 37 15.89 -13.63 22.37
C ALA A 37 16.55 -14.97 21.99
N VAL A 38 17.30 -15.01 20.89
CA VAL A 38 18.05 -16.20 20.46
C VAL A 38 19.12 -16.56 21.49
N TYR A 39 19.92 -15.59 21.92
CA TYR A 39 20.98 -15.79 22.92
C TYR A 39 20.41 -16.30 24.25
N SER A 40 19.31 -15.70 24.71
CA SER A 40 18.65 -16.09 25.98
C SER A 40 18.04 -17.49 25.90
N THR A 41 17.55 -17.89 24.72
CA THR A 41 17.00 -19.24 24.50
C THR A 41 18.10 -20.31 24.44
N ILE A 42 19.23 -20.02 23.79
CA ILE A 42 20.37 -20.94 23.71
C ILE A 42 21.04 -21.12 25.08
N ASN A 43 21.22 -20.03 25.83
CA ASN A 43 21.93 -20.05 27.13
C ASN A 43 20.97 -20.13 28.33
N TYR A 44 19.77 -20.67 28.12
CA TYR A 44 18.69 -20.66 29.12
C TYR A 44 19.12 -21.24 30.48
N GLN A 45 19.81 -22.37 30.48
CA GLN A 45 20.25 -23.04 31.72
C GLN A 45 21.30 -22.23 32.50
N GLU A 46 22.26 -21.60 31.81
CA GLU A 46 23.31 -20.78 32.43
C GLU A 46 22.75 -19.46 32.99
N MET A 47 21.83 -18.82 32.27
CA MET A 47 21.16 -17.60 32.75
C MET A 47 20.29 -17.84 33.98
N MET A 48 19.66 -19.02 34.06
CA MET A 48 18.90 -19.44 35.24
C MET A 48 19.81 -19.72 36.44
N GLY A 49 20.96 -20.36 36.22
CA GLY A 49 21.95 -20.64 37.28
C GLY A 49 22.56 -19.38 37.90
N THR A 50 22.71 -18.32 37.12
CA THR A 50 23.27 -17.03 37.55
C THR A 50 22.23 -16.06 38.13
N ARG A 51 20.94 -16.42 38.14
CA ARG A 51 19.81 -15.55 38.53
C ARG A 51 19.77 -14.19 37.80
N PHE A 52 20.41 -14.09 36.64
CA PHE A 52 20.53 -12.83 35.91
C PHE A 52 19.18 -12.35 35.36
N LEU A 53 18.31 -13.27 34.95
CA LEU A 53 16.93 -12.99 34.53
C LEU A 53 15.97 -14.03 35.13
N SER A 54 14.72 -13.62 35.37
CA SER A 54 13.64 -14.52 35.76
C SER A 54 13.17 -15.34 34.55
N ASP A 55 12.83 -16.63 34.75
CA ASP A 55 12.22 -17.52 33.75
C ASP A 55 11.09 -16.82 32.98
N LYS A 56 10.22 -16.11 33.69
CA LYS A 56 9.08 -15.38 33.10
C LYS A 56 9.52 -14.33 32.07
N ILE A 57 10.66 -13.67 32.30
CA ILE A 57 11.18 -12.63 31.42
C ILE A 57 11.78 -13.27 30.16
N ILE A 58 12.54 -14.36 30.30
CA ILE A 58 13.13 -15.06 29.16
C ILE A 58 12.02 -15.63 28.27
N THR A 59 11.02 -16.27 28.88
CA THR A 59 9.87 -16.80 28.15
C THR A 59 9.09 -15.70 27.42
N LEU A 60 8.86 -14.53 28.05
CA LEU A 60 8.20 -13.38 27.41
C LEU A 60 9.01 -12.83 26.22
N LEU A 61 10.32 -12.67 26.40
CA LEU A 61 11.23 -12.17 25.36
C LEU A 61 11.21 -13.11 24.15
N SER A 62 11.36 -14.41 24.38
CA SER A 62 11.39 -15.42 23.32
C SER A 62 10.04 -15.58 22.60
N LEU A 63 8.90 -15.41 23.30
CA LEU A 63 7.57 -15.53 22.69
C LEU A 63 7.15 -14.26 21.93
N SER A 64 7.59 -13.08 22.37
CA SER A 64 7.19 -11.81 21.75
C SER A 64 7.80 -11.60 20.36
N VAL A 65 8.99 -12.13 20.08
CA VAL A 65 9.63 -12.09 18.74
C VAL A 65 8.80 -12.80 17.65
N PRO A 66 8.43 -14.09 17.77
CA PRO A 66 7.63 -14.76 16.75
C PRO A 66 6.24 -14.14 16.61
N ILE A 67 5.63 -13.65 17.69
CA ILE A 67 4.36 -12.91 17.62
C ILE A 67 4.52 -11.65 16.76
N ALA A 68 5.58 -10.85 16.99
CA ALA A 68 5.83 -9.65 16.20
C ALA A 68 6.04 -9.98 14.72
N LEU A 69 6.83 -11.01 14.40
CA LEU A 69 7.07 -11.44 13.03
C LEU A 69 5.78 -11.95 12.34
N LEU A 70 4.93 -12.69 13.05
CA LEU A 70 3.64 -13.15 12.54
C LEU A 70 2.71 -11.97 12.24
N LEU A 71 2.66 -10.95 13.11
CA LEU A 71 1.86 -9.75 12.89
C LEU A 71 2.35 -8.94 11.68
N ILE A 72 3.67 -8.81 11.51
CA ILE A 72 4.27 -8.18 10.32
C ILE A 72 3.87 -8.93 9.06
N GLY A 73 4.07 -10.26 9.05
CA GLY A 73 3.74 -11.12 7.90
C GLY A 73 2.26 -11.08 7.55
N TYR A 74 1.37 -11.17 8.55
CA TYR A 74 -0.07 -11.07 8.37
C TYR A 74 -0.49 -9.72 7.78
N SER A 75 0.10 -8.62 8.25
CA SER A 75 -0.19 -7.27 7.75
C SER A 75 0.18 -7.13 6.27
N ILE A 76 1.37 -7.58 5.87
CA ILE A 76 1.81 -7.57 4.46
C ILE A 76 0.89 -8.45 3.61
N TRP A 77 0.56 -9.64 4.10
CA TRP A 77 -0.33 -10.57 3.39
C TRP A 77 -1.71 -9.96 3.15
N LYS A 78 -2.29 -9.33 4.17
CA LYS A 78 -3.60 -8.68 4.10
C LYS A 78 -3.60 -7.50 3.12
N GLN A 79 -2.58 -6.63 3.16
CA GLN A 79 -2.42 -5.51 2.22
C GLN A 79 -2.39 -6.02 0.76
N ARG A 80 -1.52 -7.00 0.49
CA ARG A 80 -1.39 -7.60 -0.84
C ARG A 80 -2.68 -8.27 -1.30
N LYS A 81 -3.41 -8.94 -0.39
CA LYS A 81 -4.70 -9.57 -0.70
C LYS A 81 -5.73 -8.52 -1.11
N ASN A 82 -5.82 -7.41 -0.39
CA ASN A 82 -6.76 -6.33 -0.68
C ASN A 82 -6.48 -5.71 -2.07
N ILE A 83 -5.24 -5.32 -2.35
CA ILE A 83 -4.86 -4.79 -3.67
C ILE A 83 -5.15 -5.81 -4.78
N LYS A 84 -4.84 -7.09 -4.55
CA LYS A 84 -5.07 -8.15 -5.54
C LYS A 84 -6.56 -8.30 -5.87
N ALA A 85 -7.46 -8.16 -4.89
CA ALA A 85 -8.90 -8.25 -5.11
C ALA A 85 -9.42 -7.17 -6.06
N PHE A 86 -8.98 -5.92 -5.89
CA PHE A 86 -9.32 -4.84 -6.82
C PHE A 86 -8.66 -5.07 -8.19
N ALA A 87 -7.36 -5.35 -8.24
CA ALA A 87 -6.63 -5.52 -9.48
C ALA A 87 -7.15 -6.71 -10.33
N SER A 88 -7.59 -7.81 -9.71
CA SER A 88 -8.19 -8.93 -10.45
C SER A 88 -9.54 -8.55 -11.04
N PHE A 89 -10.39 -7.86 -10.27
CA PHE A 89 -11.69 -7.41 -10.75
C PHE A 89 -11.59 -6.46 -11.94
N PHE A 90 -10.72 -5.44 -11.87
CA PHE A 90 -10.57 -4.48 -12.98
C PHE A 90 -9.99 -5.11 -14.25
N ARG A 91 -9.19 -6.17 -14.09
CA ARG A 91 -8.67 -6.96 -15.20
C ARG A 91 -9.75 -7.85 -15.82
N GLU A 92 -10.60 -8.48 -15.01
CA GLU A 92 -11.69 -9.36 -15.46
C GLU A 92 -12.86 -8.59 -16.10
N SER A 93 -13.17 -7.40 -15.58
CA SER A 93 -14.16 -6.48 -16.17
C SER A 93 -13.65 -5.77 -17.43
N GLU A 94 -12.41 -6.02 -17.84
CA GLU A 94 -11.70 -5.36 -18.93
C GLU A 94 -11.65 -3.83 -18.84
N LEU A 95 -12.00 -3.21 -17.71
CA LEU A 95 -11.91 -1.75 -17.52
C LEU A 95 -10.46 -1.28 -17.55
N CYS A 96 -9.56 -2.09 -16.98
CA CYS A 96 -8.12 -1.90 -17.08
C CYS A 96 -7.45 -3.27 -17.02
N ALA A 97 -6.94 -3.74 -18.17
CA ALA A 97 -6.29 -5.04 -18.31
C ALA A 97 -4.79 -4.88 -18.63
N PRO A 98 -3.97 -4.40 -17.67
CA PRO A 98 -2.56 -4.13 -17.91
C PRO A 98 -1.79 -5.44 -18.15
N SER A 99 -0.94 -5.44 -19.18
CA SER A 99 0.04 -6.51 -19.39
C SER A 99 1.01 -6.60 -18.20
N PRO A 100 1.56 -7.79 -17.85
CA PRO A 100 2.45 -7.95 -16.70
C PRO A 100 3.67 -7.00 -16.69
N GLN A 101 4.15 -6.62 -17.87
CA GLN A 101 5.24 -5.65 -18.06
C GLN A 101 4.87 -4.20 -17.74
N ASN A 102 3.58 -3.87 -17.74
CA ASN A 102 3.02 -2.53 -17.50
C ASN A 102 2.47 -2.39 -16.07
N ILE A 103 2.81 -3.31 -15.19
CA ILE A 103 2.43 -3.30 -13.78
C ILE A 103 3.64 -2.87 -12.95
N ALA A 104 3.43 -1.82 -12.16
CA ALA A 104 4.28 -1.46 -11.04
C ALA A 104 3.61 -1.86 -9.73
N ARG A 105 4.35 -2.57 -8.88
CA ARG A 105 3.95 -2.94 -7.53
C ARG A 105 5.05 -2.58 -6.57
N ASP A 106 4.68 -2.04 -5.43
CA ASP A 106 5.60 -1.90 -4.31
C ASP A 106 5.90 -3.28 -3.70
N ARG A 107 7.14 -3.48 -3.22
CA ARG A 107 7.57 -4.73 -2.56
C ARG A 107 6.76 -5.01 -1.30
N THR A 108 6.38 -3.98 -0.56
CA THR A 108 5.56 -4.07 0.66
C THR A 108 4.08 -4.31 0.36
N GLY A 109 3.63 -4.03 -0.86
CA GLY A 109 2.22 -4.08 -1.23
C GLY A 109 1.43 -2.82 -0.86
N TRP A 110 2.09 -1.66 -0.75
CA TRP A 110 1.43 -0.38 -0.44
C TRP A 110 0.79 0.28 -1.64
N GLY A 111 1.34 0.05 -2.83
CA GLY A 111 0.90 0.68 -4.07
C GLY A 111 0.94 -0.29 -5.25
N PHE A 112 -0.03 -0.12 -6.12
CA PHE A 112 -0.17 -0.78 -7.41
C PHE A 112 -0.51 0.26 -8.45
N LEU A 113 0.20 0.23 -9.56
CA LEU A 113 -0.12 0.99 -10.76
C LEU A 113 -0.15 0.02 -11.94
N GLY A 114 -1.29 -0.02 -12.61
CA GLY A 114 -1.49 -0.76 -13.85
C GLY A 114 -1.66 0.22 -15.01
N LEU A 115 -0.91 0.00 -16.09
CA LEU A 115 -1.06 0.74 -17.34
C LEU A 115 -1.61 -0.17 -18.44
N ASP A 116 -2.81 0.11 -18.92
CA ASP A 116 -3.42 -0.55 -20.06
C ASP A 116 -3.11 0.21 -21.35
N THR A 117 -2.19 -0.34 -22.14
CA THR A 117 -1.76 0.24 -23.41
C THR A 117 -2.76 0.04 -24.54
N LYS A 118 -3.78 -0.81 -24.38
CA LYS A 118 -4.80 -1.05 -25.42
C LYS A 118 -5.95 -0.07 -25.30
N LYS A 119 -6.36 0.24 -24.07
CA LYS A 119 -7.48 1.16 -23.78
C LYS A 119 -7.02 2.55 -23.36
N GLY A 120 -5.73 2.77 -23.11
CA GLY A 120 -5.22 4.06 -22.67
C GLY A 120 -5.63 4.38 -21.23
N THR A 121 -5.83 3.37 -20.39
CA THR A 121 -6.27 3.56 -19.00
C THR A 121 -5.14 3.30 -18.00
N LEU A 122 -5.14 4.08 -16.93
CA LEU A 122 -4.28 3.92 -15.77
C LEU A 122 -5.15 3.50 -14.59
N LEU A 123 -4.71 2.49 -13.85
CA LEU A 123 -5.33 2.07 -12.61
C LEU A 123 -4.33 2.23 -11.47
N TYR A 124 -4.63 3.15 -10.57
CA TYR A 124 -3.86 3.40 -9.36
C TYR A 124 -4.61 2.84 -8.15
N ILE A 125 -3.95 1.99 -7.38
CA ILE A 125 -4.48 1.45 -6.13
C ILE A 125 -3.41 1.64 -5.07
N ASN A 126 -3.73 2.32 -3.97
CA ASN A 126 -2.81 2.45 -2.86
C ASN A 126 -3.54 2.32 -1.52
N HIS A 127 -2.75 2.21 -0.47
CA HIS A 127 -3.24 2.39 0.89
C HIS A 127 -2.87 3.79 1.38
N PRO A 128 -3.79 4.78 1.36
CA PRO A 128 -3.46 6.19 1.55
C PRO A 128 -2.89 6.49 2.95
N ASP A 129 -3.41 5.82 3.98
CA ASP A 129 -2.95 6.00 5.36
C ASP A 129 -1.76 5.10 5.72
N THR A 130 -1.35 4.19 4.83
CA THR A 130 -0.25 3.26 5.11
C THR A 130 1.08 3.93 4.81
N THR A 131 1.61 4.60 5.81
CA THR A 131 3.01 5.03 5.84
C THR A 131 3.86 3.97 6.55
N ILE A 132 5.19 4.16 6.52
CA ILE A 132 6.14 3.42 7.36
C ILE A 132 5.68 3.38 8.83
N PHE A 133 5.00 4.44 9.28
CA PHE A 133 4.42 4.53 10.61
C PHE A 133 3.20 3.60 10.70
N ASN A 134 2.17 3.70 9.86
CA ASN A 134 0.89 2.98 10.08
C ASN A 134 0.83 1.53 9.55
N PHE A 135 1.98 0.87 9.48
CA PHE A 135 2.18 -0.41 8.81
C PHE A 135 1.27 -1.56 9.29
N PHE A 136 0.94 -1.61 10.58
CA PHE A 136 0.17 -2.69 11.20
C PHE A 136 -1.36 -2.53 11.08
N PHE A 137 -1.85 -1.36 10.68
CA PHE A 137 -3.29 -1.08 10.54
C PHE A 137 -3.68 -0.48 9.19
N PRO A 138 -3.26 -1.07 8.07
CA PRO A 138 -3.66 -0.66 6.73
C PRO A 138 -5.13 -1.06 6.50
N ARG A 139 -6.08 -0.24 6.95
CA ARG A 139 -7.50 -0.59 6.82
C ARG A 139 -8.09 -0.11 5.50
N ASP A 140 -7.52 0.95 4.96
CA ASP A 140 -8.16 1.75 3.95
C ASP A 140 -7.42 1.58 2.62
N VAL A 141 -8.18 1.34 1.55
CA VAL A 141 -7.69 1.24 0.18
C VAL A 141 -8.27 2.41 -0.60
N ARG A 142 -7.46 3.07 -1.41
CA ARG A 142 -7.88 4.05 -2.39
C ARG A 142 -7.66 3.45 -3.78
N VAL A 143 -8.66 3.62 -4.63
CA VAL A 143 -8.68 3.11 -6.01
C VAL A 143 -9.03 4.27 -6.90
N MET A 144 -8.22 4.51 -7.94
CA MET A 144 -8.38 5.58 -8.90
C MET A 144 -8.13 5.07 -10.30
N GLY A 145 -9.06 5.40 -11.19
CA GLY A 145 -8.91 5.20 -12.63
C GLY A 145 -8.61 6.52 -13.29
N PHE A 146 -7.70 6.53 -14.26
CA PHE A 146 -7.48 7.69 -15.11
C PHE A 146 -7.48 7.26 -16.57
N GLY A 147 -8.23 7.96 -17.42
CA GLY A 147 -7.96 8.01 -18.84
C GLY A 147 -6.78 8.95 -19.14
N MET A 148 -6.31 8.96 -20.38
CA MET A 148 -5.20 9.82 -20.82
C MET A 148 -5.47 11.34 -20.71
N TYR A 149 -6.72 11.75 -20.54
CA TYR A 149 -7.11 13.16 -20.45
C TYR A 149 -7.53 13.61 -19.04
N ASP A 150 -7.57 12.68 -18.08
CA ASP A 150 -8.11 12.94 -16.72
C ASP A 150 -7.03 13.42 -15.72
N TRP A 151 -5.77 13.49 -16.14
CA TRP A 151 -4.64 13.95 -15.32
C TRP A 151 -3.91 15.11 -16.00
N LYS A 152 -3.19 15.93 -15.21
CA LYS A 152 -2.52 17.16 -15.70
C LYS A 152 -1.12 16.90 -16.23
N SER A 153 -0.29 16.25 -15.42
CA SER A 153 1.08 15.89 -15.76
C SER A 153 1.50 14.64 -14.99
N ILE A 154 2.55 13.99 -15.48
CA ILE A 154 3.18 12.85 -14.83
C ILE A 154 4.68 13.09 -14.86
N GLU A 155 5.32 12.92 -13.71
CA GLU A 155 6.73 13.18 -13.52
C GLU A 155 7.40 12.00 -12.82
N VAL A 156 8.70 11.82 -13.08
CA VAL A 156 9.51 10.81 -12.42
C VAL A 156 10.62 11.51 -11.64
N GLU A 157 10.62 11.32 -10.32
CA GLU A 157 11.67 11.74 -9.41
C GLU A 157 12.40 10.49 -8.89
N GLY A 158 13.55 10.15 -9.50
CA GLY A 158 14.28 8.92 -9.17
C GLY A 158 13.46 7.66 -9.49
N ASN A 159 13.12 6.89 -8.46
CA ASN A 159 12.25 5.70 -8.57
C ASN A 159 10.77 6.01 -8.25
N THR A 160 10.39 7.28 -8.14
CA THR A 160 9.03 7.68 -7.80
C THR A 160 8.33 8.22 -9.03
N LEU A 161 7.22 7.61 -9.42
CA LEU A 161 6.32 8.11 -10.46
C LEU A 161 5.19 8.87 -9.78
N ARG A 162 5.06 10.17 -10.08
CA ARG A 162 4.02 11.06 -9.53
C ARG A 162 3.05 11.47 -10.63
N ILE A 163 1.76 11.32 -10.36
CA ILE A 163 0.65 11.69 -11.24
C ILE A 163 -0.08 12.87 -10.61
N PHE A 164 -0.18 13.99 -11.34
CA PHE A 164 -0.92 15.17 -10.91
C PHE A 164 -2.37 15.07 -11.38
N THR A 165 -3.31 15.00 -10.45
CA THR A 165 -4.73 14.72 -10.75
C THR A 165 -5.47 15.97 -11.24
N GLY A 166 -5.02 17.16 -10.84
CA GLY A 166 -5.75 18.41 -11.06
C GLY A 166 -6.89 18.68 -10.08
N ASN A 167 -7.14 17.80 -9.09
CA ASN A 167 -8.04 18.05 -7.98
C ASN A 167 -7.29 18.75 -6.84
N PRO A 168 -7.70 19.95 -6.39
CA PRO A 168 -7.06 20.66 -5.26
C PRO A 168 -6.99 19.87 -3.96
N GLU A 169 -7.95 18.99 -3.68
CA GLU A 169 -8.01 18.22 -2.45
C GLU A 169 -7.15 16.94 -2.50
N LEU A 170 -6.74 16.54 -3.71
CA LEU A 170 -5.78 15.47 -3.93
C LEU A 170 -4.89 15.82 -5.12
N PRO A 171 -3.96 16.78 -4.97
CA PRO A 171 -3.26 17.38 -6.10
C PRO A 171 -2.35 16.38 -6.83
N SER A 172 -1.83 15.39 -6.12
CA SER A 172 -1.00 14.35 -6.71
C SER A 172 -1.12 13.00 -6.00
N VAL A 173 -0.86 11.93 -6.76
CA VAL A 173 -0.66 10.57 -6.25
C VAL A 173 0.68 10.05 -6.72
N ALA A 174 1.35 9.22 -5.92
CA ALA A 174 2.68 8.73 -6.24
C ALA A 174 2.83 7.22 -5.96
N ILE A 175 3.73 6.59 -6.71
CA ILE A 175 4.16 5.21 -6.49
C ILE A 175 5.67 5.09 -6.62
N VAL A 176 6.29 4.38 -5.68
CA VAL A 176 7.71 4.04 -5.74
C VAL A 176 7.87 2.72 -6.48
N THR A 177 8.59 2.72 -7.59
CA THR A 177 8.85 1.55 -8.42
C THR A 177 10.13 1.70 -9.23
N SER A 178 10.91 0.62 -9.35
CA SER A 178 12.10 0.60 -10.22
C SER A 178 11.76 0.72 -11.72
N LYS A 179 10.48 0.61 -12.08
CA LYS A 179 9.99 0.77 -13.45
C LYS A 179 9.46 2.17 -13.76
N ALA A 180 9.70 3.16 -12.89
CA ALA A 180 9.08 4.48 -12.98
C ALA A 180 9.35 5.15 -14.34
N SER A 181 10.62 5.22 -14.76
CA SER A 181 11.01 5.80 -16.05
C SER A 181 10.42 5.05 -17.25
N GLN A 182 10.43 3.72 -17.23
CA GLN A 182 9.86 2.89 -18.30
C GLN A 182 8.34 3.09 -18.44
N LEU A 183 7.64 3.24 -17.32
CA LEU A 183 6.20 3.52 -17.34
C LEU A 183 5.92 4.92 -17.87
N LEU A 184 6.71 5.93 -17.47
CA LEU A 184 6.60 7.28 -18.00
C LEU A 184 6.78 7.33 -19.52
N GLU A 185 7.78 6.64 -20.06
CA GLU A 185 8.00 6.55 -21.51
C GLU A 185 6.79 5.96 -22.23
N LYS A 186 6.20 4.89 -21.70
CA LYS A 186 4.98 4.28 -22.27
C LYS A 186 3.79 5.22 -22.20
N ILE A 187 3.63 5.94 -21.09
CA ILE A 187 2.54 6.92 -20.94
C ILE A 187 2.72 8.06 -21.93
N ASN A 188 3.94 8.56 -22.13
CA ASN A 188 4.23 9.59 -23.13
C ASN A 188 3.95 9.09 -24.55
N ALA A 189 4.30 7.83 -24.86
CA ALA A 189 3.97 7.22 -26.14
C ALA A 189 2.45 7.08 -26.34
N MET A 190 1.72 6.72 -25.29
CA MET A 190 0.26 6.67 -25.30
C MET A 190 -0.36 8.05 -25.46
N ARG A 191 0.20 9.10 -24.86
CA ARG A 191 -0.32 10.48 -24.94
C ARG A 191 -0.39 11.01 -26.38
N ASN A 192 0.48 10.51 -27.25
CA ASN A 192 0.50 10.88 -28.67
C ASN A 192 -0.58 10.15 -29.50
N GLN A 193 -1.35 9.25 -28.90
CA GLN A 193 -2.45 8.53 -29.55
C GLN A 193 -3.79 9.24 -29.26
N SER A 194 -4.76 9.06 -30.18
CA SER A 194 -6.12 9.55 -29.98
C SER A 194 -6.94 8.50 -29.23
N TRP A 195 -7.42 8.86 -28.04
CA TRP A 195 -8.22 7.98 -27.20
C TRP A 195 -9.68 8.42 -27.21
N SER A 196 -10.59 7.46 -27.26
CA SER A 196 -12.02 7.69 -27.07
C SER A 196 -12.51 6.74 -26.00
N TYR A 197 -13.21 7.29 -25.00
CA TYR A 197 -13.78 6.53 -23.91
C TYR A 197 -15.30 6.60 -24.00
N GLU A 198 -15.96 5.45 -23.91
CA GLU A 198 -17.42 5.36 -23.92
C GLU A 198 -18.04 5.94 -22.63
N TYR A 199 -17.26 5.99 -21.55
CA TYR A 199 -17.68 6.47 -20.24
C TYR A 199 -16.55 7.23 -19.55
N ASN A 200 -16.91 8.02 -18.54
CA ASN A 200 -15.96 8.66 -17.64
C ASN A 200 -15.20 7.58 -16.83
N ILE A 201 -13.91 7.42 -17.12
CA ILE A 201 -13.06 6.38 -16.53
C ILE A 201 -12.97 6.53 -14.99
N PRO A 202 -12.58 7.70 -14.44
CA PRO A 202 -12.59 7.95 -12.99
C PRO A 202 -13.91 7.54 -12.33
N GLY A 203 -15.05 8.05 -12.81
CA GLY A 203 -16.35 7.79 -12.21
C GLY A 203 -16.77 6.31 -12.29
N CYS A 204 -16.46 5.63 -13.40
CA CYS A 204 -16.72 4.20 -13.52
C CYS A 204 -15.89 3.37 -12.53
N VAL A 205 -14.60 3.70 -12.40
CA VAL A 205 -13.69 3.00 -11.48
C VAL A 205 -14.10 3.22 -10.03
N GLU A 206 -14.50 4.44 -9.64
CA GLU A 206 -15.00 4.74 -8.30
C GLU A 206 -16.27 3.93 -7.96
N HIS A 207 -17.24 3.91 -8.88
CA HIS A 207 -18.49 3.17 -8.68
C HIS A 207 -18.27 1.66 -8.54
N GLN A 208 -17.37 1.09 -9.34
CA GLN A 208 -17.03 -0.33 -9.23
C GLN A 208 -16.19 -0.63 -7.98
N ALA A 209 -15.28 0.28 -7.60
CA ALA A 209 -14.49 0.13 -6.39
C ALA A 209 -15.37 0.05 -5.14
N GLU A 210 -16.45 0.83 -5.06
CA GLU A 210 -17.42 0.79 -3.96
C GLU A 210 -18.06 -0.60 -3.82
N LYS A 211 -18.54 -1.17 -4.93
CA LYS A 211 -19.14 -2.52 -4.96
C LYS A 211 -18.15 -3.60 -4.54
N ILE A 212 -16.89 -3.51 -4.96
CA ILE A 212 -15.84 -4.47 -4.60
C ILE A 212 -15.50 -4.36 -3.12
N ALA A 213 -15.41 -3.13 -2.61
CA ALA A 213 -15.13 -2.86 -1.21
C ALA A 213 -16.23 -3.43 -0.30
N GLU A 214 -17.50 -3.28 -0.70
CA GLU A 214 -18.65 -3.83 0.01
C GLU A 214 -18.60 -5.37 0.05
N ARG A 215 -18.42 -6.01 -1.11
CA ARG A 215 -18.35 -7.48 -1.23
C ARG A 215 -17.22 -8.11 -0.43
N ASN A 216 -16.07 -7.43 -0.33
CA ASN A 216 -14.89 -7.96 0.36
C ASN A 216 -14.74 -7.45 1.80
N GLY A 217 -15.66 -6.60 2.28
CA GLY A 217 -15.57 -5.98 3.61
C GLY A 217 -14.33 -5.09 3.78
N ILE A 218 -13.86 -4.46 2.70
CA ILE A 218 -12.68 -3.57 2.68
C ILE A 218 -13.15 -2.14 2.90
N ASN A 219 -12.40 -1.32 3.63
CA ASN A 219 -12.69 0.11 3.71
C ASN A 219 -12.13 0.82 2.48
N LEU A 220 -12.96 1.64 1.85
CA LEU A 220 -12.60 2.39 0.66
C LEU A 220 -12.47 3.87 1.00
N VAL A 221 -11.39 4.48 0.51
CA VAL A 221 -11.19 5.92 0.54
C VAL A 221 -11.31 6.44 -0.88
N LEU A 222 -12.35 7.22 -1.11
CA LEU A 222 -12.59 7.90 -2.37
C LEU A 222 -11.95 9.30 -2.34
N PRO A 223 -11.65 9.92 -3.49
CA PRO A 223 -11.32 11.33 -3.50
C PRO A 223 -12.49 12.14 -2.89
N PRO A 224 -12.20 13.23 -2.19
CA PRO A 224 -13.26 14.11 -1.70
C PRO A 224 -13.92 14.87 -2.87
N LYS A 225 -15.15 15.33 -2.64
CA LYS A 225 -16.10 15.80 -3.67
C LYS A 225 -16.12 17.31 -3.76
#